data_AF-A0A7J8QPC8-F1
#
_entry.id   AF-A0A7J8QPC8-F1
#
_cell.length_a   1.000
_cell.length_b   1.000
_cell.length_c   1.000
_cell.angle_alpha   90.00
_cell.angle_beta   90.00
_cell.angle_gamma   90.00
#
_symmetry.space_group_name_H-M   'P 1'
#
loop_
_entity.id
_entity.type
_entity.pdbx_description
1 polymer ?
#
loop_
_entity_poly.entity_id
_entity_poly.type
_entity_poly.pdbx_seq_one_letter_code
_entity_poly.pdbx_strand_id
1 'polypeptide(L)'
;MAEDFAKAVEDGLKLAKRVYLGKDSRTVARRMAPPLMERSTNWYLPSAPMVYAVISDPRMVDNPDMPSYQPYVHGMYDPPALIPLQMMGVNLNVDCYVDTAIIVVAGTWRIHCVMGSRSCDCLIAVPMGNQGSILGVEVDLPTKSYVTELIGEQESKGIGKIARPEDGGFLKPHIFTLTIPQIDGGTNISIKIRWSQMLSYNAGRFSLTVPFCFPEYVTPAIKKISKKEKIELNVNSSVANGILCKATSHPLKEIRRHEGKFSFLYEAEIFKWSNTDFRFSYSVSSGNIFGGILLQSLYDYDQSDMFCIYLFPGSEQNRKVFKKEVVFVVDISESMQGRPLESTKSAISAALSKLSPEDSFNIIAFSNEAFQFSTSMELASKDAIERATAWISMKYTVGGSTNLFIPLEKAADMLSNTRGSIPMIFLVTDGSVEDERNICHWMQKRLTNQGVLCPSIHTFGI
;
A
#
# COMPACT_ATOMS: atom_id res chain seq x y z
N MET A 1 -2.46 -6.48 -16.58
CA MET A 1 -1.85 -7.29 -15.50
C MET A 1 -2.80 -7.55 -14.34
N ALA A 2 -3.27 -6.53 -13.59
CA ALA A 2 -4.19 -6.76 -12.47
C ALA A 2 -5.57 -7.34 -12.88
N GLU A 3 -6.14 -6.86 -13.99
CA GLU A 3 -7.39 -7.40 -14.52
C GLU A 3 -7.23 -8.81 -15.08
N ASP A 4 -6.10 -9.09 -15.76
CA ASP A 4 -5.77 -10.43 -16.26
C ASP A 4 -5.61 -11.43 -15.12
N PHE A 5 -4.94 -11.03 -14.04
CA PHE A 5 -4.82 -11.83 -12.82
C PHE A 5 -6.19 -12.13 -12.23
N ALA A 6 -7.05 -11.12 -12.07
CA ALA A 6 -8.38 -11.29 -11.52
C ALA A 6 -9.23 -12.26 -12.37
N LYS A 7 -9.15 -12.14 -13.70
CA LYS A 7 -9.80 -13.06 -14.63
C LYS A 7 -9.25 -14.49 -14.53
N ALA A 8 -7.93 -14.64 -14.44
CA ALA A 8 -7.29 -15.95 -14.27
C ALA A 8 -7.73 -16.65 -12.97
N VAL A 9 -7.87 -15.90 -11.87
CA VAL A 9 -8.42 -16.42 -10.61
C VAL A 9 -9.90 -16.80 -10.75
N GLU A 10 -10.70 -15.99 -11.44
CA GLU A 10 -12.11 -16.31 -11.70
C GLU A 10 -12.25 -17.63 -12.48
N ASP A 11 -11.45 -17.82 -13.52
CA ASP A 11 -11.45 -19.04 -14.33
C ASP A 11 -10.93 -20.24 -13.55
N GLY A 12 -9.91 -20.06 -12.71
CA GLY A 12 -9.44 -21.10 -11.79
C GLY A 12 -10.50 -21.52 -10.77
N LEU A 13 -11.27 -20.58 -10.22
CA LEU A 13 -12.39 -20.90 -9.33
C LEU A 13 -13.52 -21.67 -10.05
N LYS A 14 -13.78 -21.38 -11.33
CA LYS A 14 -14.71 -22.18 -12.14
C LYS A 14 -14.19 -23.61 -12.34
N LEU A 15 -12.89 -23.74 -12.58
CA LEU A 15 -12.21 -25.02 -12.78
C LEU A 15 -12.17 -25.87 -11.50
N ALA A 16 -11.92 -25.25 -10.35
CA ALA A 16 -11.87 -25.91 -9.05
C ALA A 16 -13.19 -26.59 -8.63
N LYS A 17 -14.34 -26.17 -9.18
CA LYS A 17 -15.65 -26.82 -8.94
C LYS A 17 -15.68 -28.29 -9.37
N ARG A 18 -14.74 -28.71 -10.20
CA ARG A 18 -14.58 -30.09 -10.67
C ARG A 18 -13.94 -31.01 -9.63
N VAL A 19 -13.18 -30.45 -8.69
CA VAL A 19 -12.45 -31.24 -7.69
C VAL A 19 -13.47 -31.91 -6.77
N TYR A 20 -13.63 -33.23 -6.90
CA TYR A 20 -14.57 -33.99 -6.09
C TYR A 20 -14.01 -34.25 -4.70
N LEU A 21 -14.70 -33.77 -3.67
CA LEU A 21 -14.24 -33.80 -2.27
C LEU A 21 -15.00 -34.84 -1.41
N GLY A 22 -15.75 -35.74 -2.03
CA GLY A 22 -16.50 -36.80 -1.33
C GLY A 22 -17.96 -36.44 -0.98
N LYS A 23 -18.72 -37.44 -0.49
CA LYS A 23 -20.18 -37.35 -0.25
C LYS A 23 -20.57 -36.39 0.88
N ASP A 24 -19.68 -36.12 1.83
CA ASP A 24 -19.90 -35.15 2.94
C ASP A 24 -19.84 -33.68 2.49
N SER A 25 -19.46 -33.42 1.23
CA SER A 25 -19.39 -32.08 0.64
C SER A 25 -20.69 -31.67 -0.09
N ARG A 26 -21.77 -32.46 -0.09
CA ARG A 26 -23.03 -32.15 -0.83
C ARG A 26 -23.79 -30.89 -0.37
N THR A 27 -23.22 -30.11 0.54
CA THR A 27 -23.64 -28.74 0.86
C THR A 27 -22.48 -27.76 0.67
N VAL A 28 -21.88 -27.74 -0.53
CA VAL A 28 -21.15 -26.55 -1.01
C VAL A 28 -22.18 -25.42 -1.11
N ALA A 29 -21.83 -24.29 -0.51
CA ALA A 29 -22.67 -23.13 -0.28
C ALA A 29 -23.68 -22.84 -1.40
N ARG A 30 -24.95 -22.74 -1.02
CA ARG A 30 -25.99 -22.09 -1.81
C ARG A 30 -25.49 -20.69 -2.16
N ARG A 31 -25.37 -20.42 -3.46
CA ARG A 31 -25.24 -19.11 -4.13
C ARG A 31 -25.13 -17.91 -3.17
N MET A 32 -23.96 -17.27 -3.08
CA MET A 32 -23.96 -15.82 -2.97
C MET A 32 -23.94 -15.28 -4.39
N ALA A 33 -25.08 -14.77 -4.85
CA ALA A 33 -25.06 -13.81 -5.93
C ALA A 33 -24.20 -12.61 -5.45
N PRO A 34 -23.35 -12.03 -6.31
CA PRO A 34 -22.72 -10.77 -5.97
C PRO A 34 -23.83 -9.77 -5.59
N PRO A 35 -23.62 -8.89 -4.59
CA PRO A 35 -24.47 -7.73 -4.43
C PRO A 35 -24.56 -7.03 -5.79
N LEU A 36 -25.78 -6.77 -6.25
CA LEU A 36 -26.02 -5.92 -7.41
C LEU A 36 -25.57 -4.50 -7.02
N MET A 37 -24.29 -4.17 -7.22
CA MET A 37 -23.78 -2.83 -7.54
C MET A 37 -22.24 -2.86 -7.63
N GLU A 38 -21.75 -2.26 -8.71
CA GLU A 38 -20.35 -2.06 -9.11
C GLU A 38 -19.53 -3.33 -9.42
N ARG A 39 -19.50 -3.69 -10.71
CA ARG A 39 -18.44 -4.53 -11.32
C ARG A 39 -17.10 -3.80 -11.16
N SER A 40 -16.49 -3.89 -10.00
CA SER A 40 -15.07 -3.58 -9.84
C SER A 40 -14.29 -4.87 -10.03
N THR A 41 -13.41 -4.89 -11.02
CA THR A 41 -12.45 -5.96 -11.35
C THR A 41 -11.47 -6.29 -10.21
N ASN A 42 -11.57 -5.61 -9.06
CA ASN A 42 -10.71 -5.77 -7.89
C ASN A 42 -11.07 -6.96 -6.97
N TRP A 43 -12.22 -7.62 -7.15
CA TRP A 43 -12.71 -8.67 -6.23
C TRP A 43 -11.84 -9.93 -6.12
N TYR A 44 -11.02 -10.21 -7.13
CA TYR A 44 -10.17 -11.41 -7.19
C TYR A 44 -8.69 -11.13 -6.95
N LEU A 45 -8.33 -9.88 -6.64
CA LEU A 45 -6.98 -9.56 -6.20
C LEU A 45 -6.75 -10.07 -4.76
N PRO A 46 -5.52 -10.49 -4.42
CA PRO A 46 -5.22 -11.00 -3.09
C PRO A 46 -5.36 -9.89 -2.04
N SER A 47 -6.11 -10.16 -0.98
CA SER A 47 -6.28 -9.30 0.21
C SER A 47 -5.47 -9.77 1.43
N ALA A 48 -4.74 -10.87 1.27
CA ALA A 48 -3.78 -11.42 2.22
C ALA A 48 -2.75 -12.24 1.42
N PRO A 49 -1.63 -12.69 2.03
CA PRO A 49 -0.71 -13.62 1.37
C PRO A 49 -1.44 -14.89 0.91
N MET A 50 -1.42 -15.14 -0.39
CA MET A 50 -2.15 -16.23 -1.03
C MET A 50 -1.24 -17.01 -1.97
N VAL A 51 -1.59 -18.28 -2.19
CA VAL A 51 -0.88 -19.18 -3.11
C VAL A 51 -1.87 -19.73 -4.11
N TYR A 52 -1.48 -19.77 -5.38
CA TYR A 52 -2.31 -20.22 -6.49
C TYR A 52 -1.58 -21.30 -7.28
N ALA A 53 -2.28 -22.38 -7.64
CA ALA A 53 -1.79 -23.31 -8.66
C ALA A 53 -1.99 -22.69 -10.05
N VAL A 54 -0.93 -22.68 -10.85
CA VAL A 54 -0.94 -22.18 -12.23
C VAL A 54 -1.33 -23.32 -13.17
N ILE A 55 -2.49 -23.21 -13.81
CA ILE A 55 -3.10 -24.28 -14.60
C ILE A 55 -3.23 -23.86 -16.06
N SER A 56 -2.38 -24.43 -16.90
CA SER A 56 -2.47 -24.26 -18.36
C SER A 56 -3.30 -25.37 -19.03
N ASP A 57 -3.18 -26.61 -18.53
CA ASP A 57 -3.94 -27.77 -19.00
C ASP A 57 -5.05 -28.14 -17.98
N PRO A 58 -6.34 -27.91 -18.30
CA PRO A 58 -7.45 -28.27 -17.41
C PRO A 58 -7.52 -29.75 -17.03
N ARG A 59 -6.89 -30.65 -17.80
CA ARG A 59 -6.92 -32.10 -17.57
C ARG A 59 -6.11 -32.53 -16.35
N MET A 60 -5.20 -31.68 -15.88
CA MET A 60 -4.43 -31.95 -14.66
C MET A 60 -5.24 -31.70 -13.38
N VAL A 61 -6.39 -31.03 -13.49
CA VAL A 61 -7.20 -30.65 -12.34
C VAL A 61 -8.09 -31.78 -11.88
N ASP A 62 -7.72 -32.39 -10.77
CA ASP A 62 -8.49 -33.43 -10.08
C ASP A 62 -8.08 -33.46 -8.60
N ASN A 63 -8.82 -34.18 -7.79
CA ASN A 63 -8.43 -34.41 -6.40
C ASN A 63 -7.24 -35.38 -6.35
N PRO A 64 -6.08 -34.99 -5.79
CA PRO A 64 -4.91 -35.87 -5.68
C PRO A 64 -5.16 -37.10 -4.81
N ASP A 65 -6.05 -36.99 -3.81
CA ASP A 65 -6.30 -38.02 -2.81
C ASP A 65 -7.41 -39.00 -3.26
N MET A 66 -8.31 -38.56 -4.14
CA MET A 66 -9.43 -39.37 -4.64
C MET A 66 -9.70 -39.04 -6.12
N PRO A 67 -9.01 -39.71 -7.05
CA PRO A 67 -9.15 -39.44 -8.47
C PRO A 67 -10.58 -39.64 -8.95
N SER A 68 -11.08 -38.70 -9.75
CA SER A 68 -12.41 -38.75 -10.35
C SER A 68 -12.29 -38.82 -11.87
N TYR A 69 -13.00 -39.75 -12.52
CA TYR A 69 -13.02 -39.81 -13.98
C TYR A 69 -13.82 -38.65 -14.56
N GLN A 70 -13.18 -37.75 -15.31
CA GLN A 70 -13.82 -36.61 -15.96
C GLN A 70 -13.74 -36.72 -17.49
N PRO A 71 -14.87 -36.90 -18.19
CA PRO A 71 -14.88 -37.23 -19.61
C PRO A 71 -14.81 -36.03 -20.59
N TYR A 72 -14.77 -34.78 -20.11
CA TYR A 72 -14.89 -33.60 -20.97
C TYR A 72 -13.55 -33.02 -21.43
N VAL A 73 -13.45 -32.73 -22.73
CA VAL A 73 -12.29 -32.09 -23.36
C VAL A 73 -12.45 -30.57 -23.28
N HIS A 74 -11.58 -29.90 -22.55
CA HIS A 74 -11.47 -28.43 -22.55
C HIS A 74 -10.27 -28.00 -23.40
N GLY A 75 -10.38 -26.82 -24.01
CA GLY A 75 -9.24 -26.14 -24.63
C GLY A 75 -8.21 -25.71 -23.57
N MET A 76 -6.96 -25.52 -24.00
CA MET A 76 -5.90 -24.97 -23.15
C MET A 76 -6.26 -23.54 -22.72
N TYR A 77 -5.87 -23.15 -21.50
CA TYR A 77 -6.00 -21.77 -21.04
C TYR A 77 -4.77 -20.96 -21.47
N ASP A 78 -5.02 -19.83 -22.12
CA ASP A 78 -4.01 -18.80 -22.42
C ASP A 78 -4.64 -17.41 -22.21
N PRO A 79 -4.27 -16.67 -21.14
CA PRO A 79 -3.29 -17.02 -20.11
C PRO A 79 -3.77 -18.14 -19.16
N PRO A 80 -2.86 -18.78 -18.40
CA PRO A 80 -3.20 -19.86 -17.47
C PRO A 80 -4.23 -19.46 -16.42
N ALA A 81 -5.07 -20.42 -16.01
CA ALA A 81 -6.01 -20.24 -14.91
C ALA A 81 -5.28 -20.34 -13.54
N LEU A 82 -5.72 -19.59 -12.54
CA LEU A 82 -5.13 -19.56 -11.19
C LEU A 82 -6.11 -20.14 -10.17
N ILE A 83 -5.81 -21.32 -9.63
CA ILE A 83 -6.65 -21.93 -8.57
C ILE A 83 -6.09 -21.57 -7.20
N PRO A 84 -6.81 -20.80 -6.35
CA PRO A 84 -6.37 -20.51 -4.99
C PRO A 84 -6.21 -21.80 -4.18
N LEU A 85 -5.07 -21.99 -3.53
CA LEU A 85 -4.78 -23.18 -2.73
C LEU A 85 -5.43 -23.09 -1.35
N GLN A 86 -5.77 -24.26 -0.80
CA GLN A 86 -6.30 -24.38 0.55
C GLN A 86 -5.19 -24.16 1.57
N MET A 87 -5.42 -23.27 2.52
CA MET A 87 -4.51 -22.98 3.62
C MET A 87 -4.85 -23.85 4.83
N MET A 88 -3.84 -24.46 5.46
CA MET A 88 -3.98 -25.40 6.58
C MET A 88 -3.66 -24.76 7.94
N GLY A 89 -2.81 -23.73 7.94
CA GLY A 89 -2.36 -23.02 9.13
C GLY A 89 -1.73 -21.69 8.74
N VAL A 90 -1.91 -20.66 9.57
CA VAL A 90 -1.27 -19.36 9.37
C VAL A 90 -0.83 -18.77 10.72
N ASN A 91 0.35 -18.17 10.70
CA ASN A 91 0.95 -17.44 11.80
C ASN A 91 1.39 -16.06 11.28
N LEU A 92 0.88 -15.01 11.91
CA LEU A 92 1.28 -13.63 11.67
C LEU A 92 2.11 -13.15 12.86
N ASN A 93 3.37 -12.80 12.62
CA ASN A 93 4.20 -12.10 13.59
C ASN A 93 4.45 -10.67 13.10
N VAL A 94 4.21 -9.70 13.97
CA VAL A 94 4.39 -8.27 13.71
C VAL A 94 5.30 -7.69 14.78
N ASP A 95 6.50 -7.29 14.39
CA ASP A 95 7.47 -6.62 15.25
C ASP A 95 7.56 -5.14 14.86
N CYS A 96 7.00 -4.25 15.69
CA CYS A 96 7.06 -2.80 15.50
C CYS A 96 8.24 -2.21 16.27
N TYR A 97 9.07 -1.43 15.58
CA TYR A 97 10.18 -0.65 16.12
C TYR A 97 10.01 0.80 15.70
N VAL A 98 9.75 1.69 16.66
CA VAL A 98 9.51 3.14 16.40
C VAL A 98 8.40 3.35 15.36
N ASP A 99 8.75 3.63 14.10
CA ASP A 99 7.86 3.88 12.97
C ASP A 99 7.89 2.79 11.90
N THR A 100 8.65 1.72 12.11
CA THR A 100 8.81 0.61 11.16
C THR A 100 8.26 -0.69 11.74
N ALA A 101 7.47 -1.42 10.97
CA ALA A 101 7.01 -2.76 11.32
C ALA A 101 7.69 -3.79 10.42
N ILE A 102 8.22 -4.85 11.01
CA ILE A 102 8.64 -6.07 10.32
C ILE A 102 7.51 -7.07 10.48
N ILE A 103 6.98 -7.53 9.35
CA ILE A 103 5.89 -8.49 9.30
C ILE A 103 6.42 -9.80 8.77
N VAL A 104 6.09 -10.88 9.47
CA VAL A 104 6.37 -12.25 9.08
C VAL A 104 5.05 -13.02 9.01
N VAL A 105 4.68 -13.47 7.82
CA VAL A 105 3.56 -14.39 7.63
C VAL A 105 4.12 -15.76 7.28
N ALA A 106 3.87 -16.73 8.15
CA ALA A 106 4.21 -18.13 7.94
C ALA A 106 2.93 -18.95 7.81
N GLY A 107 2.83 -19.79 6.80
CA GLY A 107 1.66 -20.64 6.59
C GLY A 107 1.98 -21.93 5.89
N THR A 108 0.98 -22.80 5.80
CA THR A 108 1.07 -24.05 5.04
C THR A 108 -0.11 -24.17 4.09
N TRP A 109 0.15 -24.41 2.80
CA TRP A 109 -0.85 -24.54 1.75
C TRP A 109 -0.79 -25.94 1.13
N ARG A 110 -1.95 -26.48 0.72
CA ARG A 110 -2.05 -27.79 0.07
C ARG A 110 -2.45 -27.65 -1.39
N ILE A 111 -1.70 -28.30 -2.28
CA ILE A 111 -2.05 -28.45 -3.70
C ILE A 111 -3.16 -29.50 -3.84
N HIS A 112 -4.37 -29.12 -3.47
CA HIS A 112 -5.55 -30.00 -3.40
C HIS A 112 -6.28 -30.20 -4.74
N CYS A 113 -5.85 -29.50 -5.79
CA CYS A 113 -6.56 -29.40 -7.06
C CYS A 113 -5.78 -29.95 -8.26
N VAL A 114 -4.61 -30.53 -8.05
CA VAL A 114 -3.79 -31.13 -9.12
C VAL A 114 -3.65 -32.62 -8.84
N MET A 115 -3.81 -33.44 -9.88
CA MET A 115 -3.59 -34.89 -9.81
C MET A 115 -2.23 -35.23 -9.19
N GLY A 116 -2.17 -36.25 -8.33
CA GLY A 116 -0.91 -36.67 -7.70
C GLY A 116 0.17 -37.18 -8.67
N SER A 117 -0.18 -37.49 -9.92
CA SER A 117 0.76 -37.87 -10.99
C SER A 117 1.23 -36.68 -11.85
N ARG A 118 0.84 -35.46 -11.51
CA ARG A 118 1.14 -34.23 -12.25
C ARG A 118 1.74 -33.18 -11.32
N SER A 119 2.52 -32.29 -11.92
CA SER A 119 3.10 -31.11 -11.26
C SER A 119 2.54 -29.83 -11.87
N CYS A 120 2.45 -28.77 -11.06
CA CYS A 120 2.14 -27.42 -11.53
C CYS A 120 3.11 -26.39 -10.92
N ASP A 121 3.20 -25.23 -11.54
CA ASP A 121 3.86 -24.10 -10.91
C ASP A 121 2.91 -23.47 -9.88
N CYS A 122 3.45 -22.90 -8.81
CA CYS A 122 2.70 -22.22 -7.76
C CYS A 122 3.08 -20.75 -7.70
N LEU A 123 2.09 -19.88 -7.88
CA LEU A 123 2.24 -18.44 -7.78
C LEU A 123 1.91 -17.98 -6.36
N ILE A 124 2.88 -17.39 -5.67
CA ILE A 124 2.73 -16.74 -4.37
C ILE A 124 2.42 -15.27 -4.65
N ALA A 125 1.35 -14.74 -4.07
CA ALA A 125 1.01 -13.31 -4.15
C ALA A 125 0.94 -12.71 -2.75
N VAL A 126 1.71 -11.64 -2.53
CA VAL A 126 1.93 -10.99 -1.24
C VAL A 126 1.46 -9.55 -1.33
N PRO A 127 0.21 -9.26 -0.94
CA PRO A 127 -0.21 -7.88 -0.71
C PRO A 127 0.46 -7.35 0.55
N MET A 128 1.20 -6.26 0.39
CA MET A 128 1.85 -5.52 1.45
C MET A 128 1.05 -4.24 1.74
N GLY A 129 1.18 -3.71 2.95
CA GLY A 129 0.59 -2.42 3.31
C GLY A 129 1.23 -1.26 2.55
N ASN A 130 0.76 -0.04 2.82
CA ASN A 130 1.35 1.16 2.25
C ASN A 130 2.85 1.25 2.57
N GLN A 131 3.66 1.56 1.55
CA GLN A 131 5.12 1.62 1.67
C GLN A 131 5.75 0.32 2.20
N GLY A 132 5.18 -0.83 1.81
CA GLY A 132 5.76 -2.13 2.08
C GLY A 132 6.96 -2.43 1.17
N SER A 133 8.00 -3.04 1.72
CA SER A 133 9.16 -3.57 1.00
C SER A 133 9.40 -5.02 1.36
N ILE A 134 9.47 -5.89 0.36
CA ILE A 134 9.71 -7.32 0.57
C ILE A 134 11.15 -7.52 1.08
N LEU A 135 11.32 -8.25 2.18
CA LEU A 135 12.61 -8.57 2.77
C LEU A 135 13.07 -9.98 2.42
N GLY A 136 12.12 -10.90 2.23
CA GLY A 136 12.42 -12.22 1.71
C GLY A 136 11.25 -13.19 1.76
N VAL A 137 11.35 -14.25 0.97
CA VAL A 137 10.42 -15.38 0.93
C VAL A 137 11.24 -16.67 1.06
N GLU A 138 10.87 -17.49 2.03
CA GLU A 138 11.38 -18.83 2.26
C GLU A 138 10.24 -19.81 1.93
N VAL A 139 10.51 -20.80 1.07
CA VAL A 139 9.54 -21.83 0.66
C VAL A 139 10.17 -23.20 0.90
N ASP A 140 9.56 -23.98 1.78
CA ASP A 140 9.98 -25.34 2.10
C ASP A 140 8.98 -26.36 1.52
N LEU A 141 9.51 -27.24 0.68
CA LEU A 141 8.84 -28.43 0.16
C LEU A 141 9.46 -29.68 0.79
N PRO A 142 8.79 -30.84 0.74
CA PRO A 142 9.34 -32.09 1.29
C PRO A 142 10.70 -32.49 0.70
N THR A 143 11.01 -32.07 -0.53
CA THR A 143 12.21 -32.49 -1.26
C THR A 143 13.19 -31.34 -1.54
N LYS A 144 12.76 -30.08 -1.42
CA LYS A 144 13.51 -28.90 -1.85
C LYS A 144 13.13 -27.69 -0.99
N SER A 145 14.04 -26.75 -0.85
CA SER A 145 13.74 -25.42 -0.30
C SER A 145 14.19 -24.33 -1.26
N TYR A 146 13.49 -23.20 -1.23
CA TYR A 146 13.80 -21.99 -1.98
C TYR A 146 13.88 -20.82 -1.00
N VAL A 147 14.88 -19.96 -1.18
CA VAL A 147 15.06 -18.74 -0.39
C VAL A 147 15.40 -17.62 -1.35
N THR A 148 14.73 -16.47 -1.20
CA THR A 148 15.10 -15.26 -1.95
C THR A 148 16.30 -14.58 -1.31
N GLU A 149 17.28 -14.21 -2.12
CA GLU A 149 18.44 -13.43 -1.69
C GLU A 149 18.37 -12.01 -2.26
N LEU A 150 18.68 -11.02 -1.42
CA LEU A 150 18.70 -9.62 -1.84
C LEU A 150 20.09 -9.29 -2.39
N ILE A 151 20.19 -9.14 -3.70
CA ILE A 151 21.47 -8.86 -4.38
C ILE A 151 21.54 -7.37 -4.68
N GLY A 152 22.66 -6.73 -4.32
CA GLY A 152 22.90 -5.32 -4.65
C GLY A 152 22.99 -5.09 -6.16
N GLU A 153 22.51 -3.93 -6.63
CA GLU A 153 22.44 -3.62 -8.06
C GLU A 153 23.82 -3.68 -8.76
N GLN A 154 24.92 -3.41 -8.03
CA GLN A 154 26.28 -3.51 -8.55
C GLN A 154 26.84 -4.94 -8.63
N GLU A 155 26.36 -5.86 -7.79
CA GLU A 155 26.79 -7.26 -7.75
C GLU A 155 26.08 -8.12 -8.82
N SER A 156 24.92 -7.65 -9.30
CA SER A 156 24.11 -8.31 -10.32
C SER A 156 24.81 -8.47 -11.69
N LYS A 157 25.85 -7.67 -11.98
CA LYS A 157 26.56 -7.70 -13.27
C LYS A 157 27.41 -8.96 -13.50
N GLY A 158 27.70 -9.73 -12.45
CA GLY A 158 28.45 -11.00 -12.52
C GLY A 158 27.57 -12.25 -12.52
N ILE A 159 26.35 -12.16 -11.99
CA ILE A 159 25.40 -13.29 -11.88
C ILE A 159 24.46 -13.27 -13.09
N GLY A 160 25.05 -13.44 -14.27
CA GLY A 160 24.28 -13.65 -15.49
C GLY A 160 23.52 -14.98 -15.42
N LYS A 161 22.19 -14.91 -15.50
CA LYS A 161 21.26 -16.02 -15.88
C LYS A 161 20.99 -17.13 -14.85
N ILE A 162 20.50 -16.83 -13.65
CA ILE A 162 19.91 -17.88 -12.78
C ILE A 162 18.40 -17.70 -12.55
N ALA A 163 17.92 -16.48 -12.31
CA ALA A 163 16.47 -16.21 -12.23
C ALA A 163 15.98 -15.56 -13.52
N ARG A 164 14.91 -16.09 -14.13
CA ARG A 164 14.25 -15.38 -15.24
C ARG A 164 13.46 -14.21 -14.65
N PRO A 165 13.43 -13.03 -15.29
CA PRO A 165 12.56 -11.92 -14.87
C PRO A 165 11.08 -12.30 -14.76
N GLU A 166 10.70 -13.43 -15.37
CA GLU A 166 9.36 -14.00 -15.45
C GLU A 166 8.92 -14.72 -14.14
N ASP A 167 9.87 -15.04 -13.25
CA ASP A 167 9.59 -15.84 -12.05
C ASP A 167 9.16 -15.00 -10.84
N GLY A 168 9.30 -13.67 -10.89
CA GLY A 168 8.86 -12.79 -9.80
C GLY A 168 8.76 -11.32 -10.21
N GLY A 169 7.85 -10.57 -9.59
CA GLY A 169 7.58 -9.18 -9.96
C GLY A 169 6.48 -8.52 -9.14
N PHE A 170 6.06 -7.33 -9.54
CA PHE A 170 4.98 -6.58 -8.88
C PHE A 170 3.72 -6.58 -9.75
N LEU A 171 2.64 -7.19 -9.25
CA LEU A 171 1.31 -7.15 -9.88
C LEU A 171 0.69 -5.74 -9.77
N LYS A 172 0.92 -5.11 -8.61
CA LYS A 172 0.64 -3.71 -8.29
C LYS A 172 1.82 -3.20 -7.45
N PRO A 173 2.00 -1.87 -7.27
CA PRO A 173 3.11 -1.35 -6.47
C PRO A 173 3.17 -1.88 -5.02
N HIS A 174 2.10 -2.49 -4.52
CA HIS A 174 1.98 -3.04 -3.17
C HIS A 174 1.67 -4.56 -3.17
N ILE A 175 1.71 -5.23 -4.34
CA ILE A 175 1.47 -6.68 -4.43
C ILE A 175 2.66 -7.33 -5.14
N PHE A 176 3.50 -7.99 -4.36
CA PHE A 176 4.63 -8.77 -4.87
C PHE A 176 4.17 -10.17 -5.25
N THR A 177 4.69 -10.72 -6.34
CA THR A 177 4.39 -12.07 -6.81
C THR A 177 5.68 -12.85 -7.07
N LEU A 178 5.68 -14.13 -6.73
CA LEU A 178 6.80 -15.06 -6.93
C LEU A 178 6.27 -16.43 -7.35
N THR A 179 6.81 -16.99 -8.43
CA THR A 179 6.45 -18.31 -8.96
C THR A 179 7.46 -19.35 -8.52
N ILE A 180 6.97 -20.43 -7.91
CA ILE A 180 7.77 -21.61 -7.57
C ILE A 180 7.42 -22.73 -8.56
N PRO A 181 8.37 -23.20 -9.37
CA PRO A 181 8.07 -24.11 -10.45
C PRO A 181 7.91 -25.56 -9.97
N GLN A 182 7.10 -26.32 -10.71
CA GLN A 182 7.07 -27.79 -10.70
C GLN A 182 6.89 -28.44 -9.33
N ILE A 183 5.73 -28.21 -8.70
CA ILE A 183 5.35 -28.84 -7.43
C ILE A 183 4.25 -29.89 -7.68
N ASP A 184 4.44 -31.08 -7.12
CA ASP A 184 3.54 -32.23 -7.31
C ASP A 184 2.18 -32.05 -6.62
N GLY A 185 1.12 -32.53 -7.26
CA GLY A 185 -0.23 -32.57 -6.70
C GLY A 185 -0.29 -33.29 -5.34
N GLY A 186 -1.05 -32.74 -4.40
CA GLY A 186 -1.18 -33.25 -3.03
C GLY A 186 -0.06 -32.83 -2.06
N THR A 187 0.96 -32.12 -2.54
CA THR A 187 2.05 -31.62 -1.71
C THR A 187 1.57 -30.51 -0.76
N ASN A 188 2.09 -30.51 0.46
CA ASN A 188 1.97 -29.38 1.39
C ASN A 188 3.20 -28.48 1.25
N ILE A 189 2.98 -27.20 1.01
CA ILE A 189 3.99 -26.16 0.85
C ILE A 189 4.01 -25.33 2.14
N SER A 190 5.17 -25.25 2.78
CA SER A 190 5.38 -24.33 3.91
C SER A 190 6.05 -23.07 3.39
N ILE A 191 5.47 -21.90 3.68
CA ILE A 191 5.98 -20.62 3.17
C ILE A 191 6.10 -19.65 4.34
N LYS A 192 7.23 -18.95 4.40
CA LYS A 192 7.49 -17.86 5.34
C LYS A 192 7.89 -16.61 4.55
N ILE A 193 7.07 -15.58 4.68
CA ILE A 193 7.17 -14.33 3.94
C ILE A 193 7.53 -13.24 4.94
N ARG A 194 8.52 -12.41 4.61
CA ARG A 194 9.00 -11.32 5.45
C ARG A 194 8.99 -10.03 4.65
N TRP A 195 8.39 -8.98 5.20
CA TRP A 195 8.44 -7.63 4.62
C TRP A 195 8.47 -6.57 5.71
N SER A 196 8.98 -5.38 5.38
CA SER A 196 8.91 -4.20 6.24
C SER A 196 7.83 -3.25 5.72
N GLN A 197 7.13 -2.54 6.60
CA GLN A 197 6.25 -1.44 6.21
C GLN A 197 6.27 -0.32 7.27
N MET A 198 6.03 0.91 6.85
CA MET A 198 5.97 2.05 7.77
C MET A 198 4.64 2.11 8.52
N LEU A 199 4.68 2.45 9.80
CA LEU A 199 3.50 2.80 10.58
C LEU A 199 3.06 4.22 10.20
N SER A 200 1.76 4.39 9.99
CA SER A 200 1.19 5.72 9.79
C SER A 200 1.07 6.47 11.11
N TYR A 201 1.58 7.70 11.18
CA TYR A 201 1.42 8.58 12.34
C TYR A 201 0.44 9.70 12.01
N ASN A 202 -0.67 9.76 12.74
CA ASN A 202 -1.65 10.83 12.60
C ASN A 202 -2.16 11.26 13.98
N ALA A 203 -2.09 12.56 14.26
CA ALA A 203 -2.63 13.19 15.48
C ALA A 203 -2.27 12.45 16.79
N GLY A 204 -1.00 12.07 16.97
CA GLY A 204 -0.53 11.38 18.19
C GLY A 204 -0.83 9.87 18.22
N ARG A 205 -1.27 9.29 17.10
CA ARG A 205 -1.60 7.87 16.98
C ARG A 205 -0.79 7.22 15.88
N PHE A 206 -0.10 6.14 16.24
CA PHE A 206 0.45 5.19 15.29
C PHE A 206 -0.60 4.17 14.90
N SER A 207 -0.71 3.89 13.61
CA SER A 207 -1.64 2.90 13.08
C SER A 207 -0.94 2.02 12.04
N LEU A 208 -1.17 0.73 12.15
CA LEU A 208 -0.69 -0.31 11.25
C LEU A 208 -1.88 -1.10 10.71
N THR A 209 -1.89 -1.31 9.40
CA THR A 209 -2.82 -2.20 8.73
C THR A 209 -2.01 -3.22 7.94
N VAL A 210 -2.17 -4.49 8.25
CA VAL A 210 -1.55 -5.62 7.57
C VAL A 210 -2.64 -6.37 6.81
N PRO A 211 -2.51 -6.54 5.48
CA PRO A 211 -3.42 -7.37 4.69
C PRO A 211 -3.51 -8.80 5.27
N PHE A 212 -4.67 -9.14 5.83
CA PHE A 212 -4.89 -10.41 6.54
C PHE A 212 -6.33 -10.93 6.38
N CYS A 213 -7.04 -10.41 5.37
CA CYS A 213 -8.38 -10.85 5.02
C CYS A 213 -8.30 -12.00 4.01
N PHE A 214 -8.72 -13.20 4.41
CA PHE A 214 -8.71 -14.39 3.57
C PHE A 214 -10.10 -14.69 2.99
N PRO A 215 -10.21 -14.92 1.67
CA PRO A 215 -11.48 -15.32 1.05
C PRO A 215 -11.97 -16.70 1.52
N GLU A 216 -13.29 -16.94 1.51
CA GLU A 216 -13.85 -18.22 1.99
C GLU A 216 -13.33 -19.44 1.20
N TYR A 217 -13.00 -19.26 -0.09
CA TYR A 217 -12.55 -20.35 -0.97
C TYR A 217 -11.13 -20.88 -0.67
N VAL A 218 -10.32 -20.18 0.13
CA VAL A 218 -9.01 -20.73 0.61
C VAL A 218 -9.16 -21.58 1.87
N THR A 219 -10.37 -21.63 2.44
CA THR A 219 -10.67 -22.46 3.60
C THR A 219 -10.84 -23.92 3.16
N PRO A 220 -10.09 -24.88 3.75
CA PRO A 220 -10.25 -26.31 3.45
C PRO A 220 -11.71 -26.74 3.57
N ALA A 221 -12.21 -27.43 2.53
CA ALA A 221 -13.62 -27.79 2.39
C ALA A 221 -14.13 -28.81 3.41
N ILE A 222 -13.21 -29.54 4.07
CA ILE A 222 -13.54 -30.48 5.14
C ILE A 222 -13.87 -29.68 6.40
N LYS A 223 -15.15 -29.36 6.61
CA LYS A 223 -15.67 -28.52 7.70
C LYS A 223 -15.33 -28.99 9.13
N LYS A 224 -14.79 -30.20 9.31
CA LYS A 224 -14.49 -30.80 10.62
C LYS A 224 -13.04 -30.65 11.08
N ILE A 225 -12.14 -30.14 10.25
CA ILE A 225 -10.73 -29.94 10.63
C ILE A 225 -10.61 -28.54 11.24
N SER A 226 -10.31 -28.47 12.54
CA SER A 226 -9.93 -27.21 13.18
C SER A 226 -8.58 -26.75 12.62
N LYS A 227 -8.45 -25.46 12.36
CA LYS A 227 -7.21 -24.85 11.86
C LYS A 227 -6.65 -23.91 12.92
N LYS A 228 -5.33 -23.80 12.95
CA LYS A 228 -4.64 -22.93 13.88
C LYS A 228 -4.37 -21.58 13.23
N GLU A 229 -4.90 -20.52 13.85
CA GLU A 229 -4.55 -19.14 13.55
C GLU A 229 -3.81 -18.56 14.76
N LYS A 230 -2.60 -18.04 14.53
CA LYS A 230 -1.79 -17.38 15.55
C LYS A 230 -1.43 -15.98 15.08
N ILE A 231 -1.60 -15.00 15.95
CA ILE A 231 -1.14 -13.63 15.72
C ILE A 231 -0.31 -13.21 16.93
N GLU A 232 0.93 -12.82 16.68
CA GLU A 232 1.87 -12.30 17.68
C GLU A 232 2.25 -10.88 17.28
N LEU A 233 2.07 -9.94 18.22
CA LEU A 233 2.38 -8.53 18.01
C LEU A 233 3.35 -8.09 19.10
N ASN A 234 4.55 -7.69 18.70
CA ASN A 234 5.52 -7.05 19.57
C ASN A 234 5.67 -5.60 19.18
N VAL A 235 5.60 -4.70 20.16
CA VAL A 235 5.71 -3.26 19.96
C VAL A 235 6.82 -2.75 20.84
N ASN A 236 7.87 -2.23 20.22
CA ASN A 236 8.94 -1.48 20.85
C ASN A 236 8.83 -0.03 20.41
N SER A 237 8.17 0.76 21.24
CA SER A 237 7.89 2.17 20.94
C SER A 237 9.08 3.08 21.16
N SER A 238 10.16 2.61 21.80
CA SER A 238 11.27 3.41 22.37
C SER A 238 10.84 4.47 23.42
N VAL A 239 9.55 4.55 23.77
CA VAL A 239 8.99 5.52 24.72
C VAL A 239 8.56 4.79 25.98
N ALA A 240 9.17 5.15 27.12
CA ALA A 240 8.99 4.43 28.38
C ALA A 240 7.55 4.46 28.91
N ASN A 241 6.82 5.58 28.73
CA ASN A 241 5.53 5.84 29.37
C ASN A 241 4.46 6.34 28.39
N GLY A 242 3.17 6.16 28.74
CA GLY A 242 2.04 6.81 28.06
C GLY A 242 1.54 6.11 26.79
N ILE A 243 1.77 4.80 26.66
CA ILE A 243 1.28 4.04 25.51
C ILE A 243 -0.03 3.37 25.85
N LEU A 244 -1.07 3.76 25.13
CA LEU A 244 -2.39 3.17 25.25
C LEU A 244 -2.72 2.49 23.93
N CYS A 245 -2.85 1.16 23.96
CA CYS A 245 -3.45 0.40 22.87
C CYS A 245 -4.92 0.81 22.77
N LYS A 246 -5.32 1.37 21.62
CA LYS A 246 -6.67 1.92 21.44
C LYS A 246 -7.58 1.03 20.62
N ALA A 247 -7.02 0.31 19.65
CA ALA A 247 -7.81 -0.56 18.80
C ALA A 247 -6.95 -1.71 18.26
N THR A 248 -7.48 -2.91 18.41
CA THR A 248 -7.04 -4.12 17.73
C THR A 248 -8.22 -4.69 16.96
N SER A 249 -7.97 -5.13 15.73
CA SER A 249 -8.94 -5.86 14.91
C SER A 249 -9.26 -7.26 15.46
N HIS A 250 -8.29 -7.88 16.13
CA HIS A 250 -8.38 -9.24 16.67
C HIS A 250 -8.34 -9.22 18.20
N PRO A 251 -8.91 -10.23 18.89
CA PRO A 251 -8.96 -10.30 20.36
C PRO A 251 -7.60 -10.72 20.94
N LEU A 252 -6.63 -9.82 20.82
CA LEU A 252 -5.27 -9.96 21.30
C LEU A 252 -5.23 -9.94 22.84
N LYS A 253 -4.57 -10.92 23.45
CA LYS A 253 -4.28 -10.95 24.89
C LYS A 253 -2.88 -10.44 25.13
N GLU A 254 -2.73 -9.52 26.08
CA GLU A 254 -1.42 -9.04 26.48
C GLU A 254 -0.66 -10.09 27.29
N ILE A 255 0.56 -10.43 26.86
CA ILE A 255 1.39 -11.46 27.49
C ILE A 255 2.59 -10.88 28.23
N ARG A 256 3.11 -9.73 27.79
CA ARG A 256 4.26 -9.06 28.42
C ARG A 256 4.13 -7.54 28.31
N ARG A 257 4.46 -6.86 29.40
CA ARG A 257 4.62 -5.41 29.46
C ARG A 257 5.92 -5.09 30.20
N HIS A 258 6.83 -4.44 29.50
CA HIS A 258 8.02 -3.82 30.08
C HIS A 258 8.09 -2.38 29.56
N GLU A 259 8.89 -1.52 30.18
CA GLU A 259 8.98 -0.09 29.81
C GLU A 259 9.12 0.10 28.28
N GLY A 260 8.10 0.70 27.65
CA GLY A 260 8.03 0.91 26.20
C GLY A 260 7.93 -0.34 25.31
N LYS A 261 7.80 -1.54 25.88
CA LYS A 261 7.68 -2.81 25.15
C LYS A 261 6.41 -3.57 25.52
N PHE A 262 5.62 -3.92 24.51
CA PHE A 262 4.38 -4.67 24.67
C PHE A 262 4.39 -5.89 23.76
N SER A 263 3.95 -7.02 24.28
CA SER A 263 3.73 -8.22 23.49
C SER A 263 2.29 -8.69 23.67
N PHE A 264 1.63 -8.93 22.56
CA PHE A 264 0.28 -9.45 22.50
C PHE A 264 0.24 -10.76 21.70
N LEU A 265 -0.63 -11.66 22.13
CA LEU A 265 -0.82 -12.97 21.51
C LEU A 265 -2.32 -13.23 21.32
N TYR A 266 -2.67 -13.67 20.12
CA TYR A 266 -3.93 -14.30 19.80
C TYR A 266 -3.63 -15.69 19.24
N GLU A 267 -4.32 -16.69 19.74
CA GLU A 267 -4.21 -18.07 19.27
C GLU A 267 -5.59 -18.70 19.39
N ALA A 268 -6.09 -19.23 18.27
CA ALA A 268 -7.39 -19.86 18.22
C ALA A 268 -7.41 -21.04 17.25
N GLU A 269 -8.26 -22.01 17.58
CA GLU A 269 -8.72 -23.02 16.65
C GLU A 269 -9.98 -22.52 15.94
N ILE A 270 -9.88 -22.35 14.63
CA ILE A 270 -10.92 -21.72 13.80
C ILE A 270 -11.39 -22.66 12.68
N PHE A 271 -12.65 -22.49 12.28
CA PHE A 271 -13.24 -23.20 11.14
C PHE A 271 -13.21 -22.37 9.86
N LYS A 272 -13.21 -21.05 9.98
CA LYS A 272 -13.15 -20.05 8.91
C LYS A 272 -11.99 -19.09 9.19
N TRP A 273 -11.21 -18.78 8.15
CA TRP A 273 -10.12 -17.80 8.24
C TRP A 273 -10.63 -16.39 8.51
N SER A 274 -9.75 -15.55 9.06
CA SER A 274 -10.02 -14.15 9.32
C SER A 274 -10.47 -13.41 8.05
N ASN A 275 -11.58 -12.67 8.15
CA ASN A 275 -12.21 -11.92 7.06
C ASN A 275 -12.01 -10.40 7.21
N THR A 276 -11.05 -10.00 8.02
CA THR A 276 -10.69 -8.60 8.28
C THR A 276 -9.18 -8.46 8.34
N ASP A 277 -8.66 -7.35 7.82
CA ASP A 277 -7.24 -7.05 7.94
C ASP A 277 -6.81 -6.91 9.41
N PHE A 278 -5.55 -7.26 9.66
CA PHE A 278 -4.96 -7.02 10.96
C PHE A 278 -4.66 -5.53 11.12
N ARG A 279 -5.52 -4.85 11.87
CA ARG A 279 -5.36 -3.46 12.30
C ARG A 279 -4.92 -3.38 13.74
N PHE A 280 -3.92 -2.54 13.97
CA PHE A 280 -3.38 -2.22 15.29
C PHE A 280 -3.14 -0.71 15.39
N SER A 281 -3.51 -0.11 16.52
CA SER A 281 -3.16 1.28 16.78
C SER A 281 -2.86 1.54 18.26
N TYR A 282 -1.86 2.38 18.48
CA TYR A 282 -1.47 2.86 19.80
C TYR A 282 -1.25 4.36 19.75
N SER A 283 -1.58 5.04 20.84
CA SER A 283 -1.22 6.44 21.02
C SER A 283 0.04 6.55 21.85
N VAL A 284 0.89 7.50 21.50
CA VAL A 284 2.01 7.92 22.34
C VAL A 284 1.61 9.24 22.97
N SER A 285 1.22 9.21 24.24
CA SER A 285 0.79 10.41 24.96
C SER A 285 1.98 11.06 25.66
N SER A 286 2.44 12.18 25.12
CA SER A 286 3.27 13.12 25.86
C SER A 286 2.61 14.49 25.79
N GLY A 287 2.49 15.20 26.91
CA GLY A 287 2.06 16.60 26.89
C GLY A 287 3.09 17.49 26.16
N ASN A 288 4.37 17.14 26.27
CA ASN A 288 5.48 17.91 25.70
C ASN A 288 6.05 17.27 24.43
N ILE A 289 6.79 18.08 23.66
CA ILE A 289 7.70 17.56 22.62
C ILE A 289 8.70 16.61 23.30
N PHE A 290 8.89 15.43 22.73
CA PHE A 290 9.89 14.48 23.17
C PHE A 290 10.59 13.88 21.97
N GLY A 291 11.84 13.48 22.15
CA GLY A 291 12.61 12.82 21.12
C GLY A 291 13.73 12.02 21.75
N GLY A 292 14.38 11.20 20.94
CA GLY A 292 15.47 10.35 21.39
C GLY A 292 16.40 10.01 20.25
N ILE A 293 17.57 9.48 20.62
CA ILE A 293 18.54 8.93 19.69
C ILE A 293 18.74 7.48 20.09
N LEU A 294 18.46 6.56 19.16
CA LEU A 294 18.85 5.16 19.28
C LEU A 294 20.19 5.01 18.59
N LEU A 295 21.20 4.55 19.33
CA LEU A 295 22.50 4.20 18.77
C LEU A 295 22.61 2.68 18.78
N GLN A 296 22.85 2.09 17.60
CA GLN A 296 23.21 0.69 17.51
C GLN A 296 24.73 0.58 17.68
N SER A 297 25.17 0.03 18.80
CA SER A 297 26.58 -0.34 19.01
C SER A 297 26.68 -1.86 18.97
N LEU A 298 27.34 -2.43 17.98
CA LEU A 298 27.64 -3.86 17.94
C LEU A 298 29.11 -4.13 17.63
N TYR A 299 29.76 -4.85 18.53
CA TYR A 299 30.80 -5.80 18.17
C TYR A 299 30.14 -6.91 17.33
N ASP A 300 30.08 -6.76 16.00
CA ASP A 300 30.16 -7.87 15.03
C ASP A 300 30.03 -7.35 13.58
N TYR A 301 31.12 -7.53 12.83
CA TYR A 301 31.33 -7.54 11.36
C TYR A 301 30.68 -6.51 10.41
N ASP A 302 29.71 -5.70 10.82
CA ASP A 302 29.15 -4.63 10.00
C ASP A 302 29.67 -3.27 10.48
N GLN A 303 30.49 -2.59 9.66
CA GLN A 303 31.18 -1.32 10.02
C GLN A 303 30.26 -0.10 9.96
N SER A 304 28.95 -0.30 10.01
CA SER A 304 27.94 0.74 9.84
C SER A 304 27.42 1.18 11.21
N ASP A 305 27.98 2.27 11.76
CA ASP A 305 27.40 2.92 12.95
C ASP A 305 26.00 3.47 12.59
N MET A 306 24.95 2.73 12.92
CA MET A 306 23.57 3.14 12.67
C MET A 306 23.03 3.91 13.86
N PHE A 307 22.42 5.06 13.58
CA PHE A 307 21.66 5.82 14.56
C PHE A 307 20.28 6.18 14.01
N CYS A 308 19.30 6.27 14.90
CA CYS A 308 17.96 6.74 14.59
C CYS A 308 17.64 7.91 15.51
N ILE A 309 17.30 9.07 14.93
CA ILE A 309 16.77 10.21 15.67
C ILE A 309 15.27 10.27 15.41
N TYR A 310 14.48 10.30 16.47
CA TYR A 310 13.05 10.51 16.38
C TYR A 310 12.63 11.72 17.21
N LEU A 311 11.70 12.49 16.69
CA LEU A 311 11.12 13.66 17.36
C LEU A 311 9.60 13.62 17.23
N PHE A 312 8.94 13.67 18.37
CA PHE A 312 7.50 13.68 18.49
C PHE A 312 7.03 15.01 19.06
N PRO A 313 6.10 15.70 18.38
CA PRO A 313 5.73 17.06 18.74
C PRO A 313 4.82 17.17 19.97
N GLY A 314 4.49 16.06 20.65
CA GLY A 314 3.55 16.00 21.77
C GLY A 314 2.09 16.27 21.41
N SER A 315 1.20 16.07 22.38
CA SER A 315 -0.24 16.26 22.29
C SER A 315 -0.69 17.42 23.19
N GLU A 316 -0.54 18.67 22.77
CA GLU A 316 -1.18 19.78 23.50
C GLU A 316 -1.84 20.86 22.64
N GLN A 317 -2.91 21.39 23.24
CA GLN A 317 -4.07 22.08 22.68
C GLN A 317 -3.81 23.56 22.31
N ASN A 318 -2.58 24.06 22.50
CA ASN A 318 -2.20 25.46 22.31
C ASN A 318 -1.06 25.62 21.30
N ARG A 319 -1.18 25.00 20.12
CA ARG A 319 -0.26 25.29 19.02
C ARG A 319 -0.51 26.72 18.53
N LYS A 320 0.50 27.59 18.65
CA LYS A 320 0.55 28.80 17.85
C LYS A 320 0.67 28.35 16.39
N VAL A 321 -0.45 28.36 15.68
CA VAL A 321 -0.48 27.99 14.26
C VAL A 321 0.35 29.04 13.53
N PHE A 322 1.39 28.59 12.82
CA PHE A 322 2.12 29.48 11.95
C PHE A 322 1.19 29.98 10.85
N LYS A 323 1.21 31.29 10.61
CA LYS A 323 0.53 31.91 9.48
C LYS A 323 1.06 31.28 8.19
N LYS A 324 0.19 31.14 7.21
CA LYS A 324 0.52 30.51 5.93
C LYS A 324 0.39 31.53 4.81
N GLU A 325 1.30 31.45 3.85
CA GLU A 325 1.21 32.17 2.58
C GLU A 325 1.12 31.15 1.45
N VAL A 326 -0.07 31.01 0.87
CA VAL A 326 -0.39 29.88 -0.02
C VAL A 326 -0.69 30.34 -1.44
N VAL A 327 0.07 29.86 -2.41
CA VAL A 327 -0.22 30.09 -3.84
C VAL A 327 -0.72 28.80 -4.48
N PHE A 328 -1.96 28.82 -4.96
CA PHE A 328 -2.55 27.73 -5.74
C PHE A 328 -2.25 27.95 -7.22
N VAL A 329 -1.46 27.07 -7.83
CA VAL A 329 -1.13 27.07 -9.25
C VAL A 329 -1.95 25.99 -9.94
N VAL A 330 -2.84 26.40 -10.84
CA VAL A 330 -3.97 25.58 -11.31
C VAL A 330 -3.96 25.50 -12.82
N ASP A 331 -3.84 24.30 -13.36
CA ASP A 331 -3.89 24.05 -14.79
C ASP A 331 -5.32 24.20 -15.32
N ILE A 332 -5.45 24.99 -16.40
CA ILE A 332 -6.67 25.23 -17.16
C ILE A 332 -6.45 24.95 -18.67
N SER A 333 -5.46 24.12 -19.00
CA SER A 333 -5.20 23.62 -20.36
C SER A 333 -6.35 22.76 -20.87
N GLU A 334 -6.31 22.41 -22.16
CA GLU A 334 -7.37 21.66 -22.83
C GLU A 334 -7.61 20.27 -22.22
N SER A 335 -6.57 19.59 -21.75
CA SER A 335 -6.67 18.26 -21.12
C SER A 335 -7.52 18.27 -19.85
N MET A 336 -7.50 19.38 -19.11
CA MET A 336 -8.27 19.54 -17.89
C MET A 336 -9.80 19.65 -18.12
N GLN A 337 -10.27 19.70 -19.38
CA GLN A 337 -11.67 19.93 -19.71
C GLN A 337 -12.62 18.88 -19.08
N GLY A 338 -13.73 19.37 -18.54
CA GLY A 338 -14.77 18.55 -17.92
C GLY A 338 -14.46 18.21 -16.47
N ARG A 339 -14.52 16.91 -16.12
CA ARG A 339 -14.43 16.44 -14.73
C ARG A 339 -13.14 16.83 -14.00
N PRO A 340 -11.94 16.81 -14.60
CA PRO A 340 -10.70 17.19 -13.92
C PRO A 340 -10.74 18.64 -13.42
N LEU A 341 -11.11 19.59 -14.28
CA LEU A 341 -11.23 21.01 -13.92
C LEU A 341 -12.36 21.26 -12.91
N GLU A 342 -13.54 20.63 -13.08
CA GLU A 342 -14.64 20.76 -12.12
C GLU A 342 -14.25 20.26 -10.72
N SER A 343 -13.56 19.13 -10.65
CA SER A 343 -13.06 18.55 -9.40
C SER A 343 -11.99 19.44 -8.78
N THR A 344 -11.11 20.01 -9.60
CA THR A 344 -10.04 20.93 -9.19
C THR A 344 -10.62 22.21 -8.61
N LYS A 345 -11.60 22.84 -9.28
CA LYS A 345 -12.31 24.02 -8.77
C LYS A 345 -12.96 23.76 -7.41
N SER A 346 -13.63 22.61 -7.29
CA SER A 346 -14.26 22.18 -6.03
C SER A 346 -13.23 21.97 -4.91
N ALA A 347 -12.10 21.33 -5.24
CA ALA A 347 -11.01 21.10 -4.30
C ALA A 347 -10.35 22.40 -3.82
N ILE A 348 -10.12 23.36 -4.74
CA ILE A 348 -9.57 24.68 -4.40
C ILE A 348 -10.53 25.45 -3.50
N SER A 349 -11.82 25.49 -3.82
CA SER A 349 -12.82 26.15 -2.96
C SER A 349 -12.85 25.54 -1.55
N ALA A 350 -12.81 24.20 -1.46
CA ALA A 350 -12.71 23.51 -0.18
C ALA A 350 -11.39 23.83 0.55
N ALA A 351 -10.26 23.94 -0.17
CA ALA A 351 -8.98 24.31 0.42
C ALA A 351 -8.96 25.74 0.96
N LEU A 352 -9.49 26.71 0.21
CA LEU A 352 -9.61 28.11 0.63
C LEU A 352 -10.45 28.24 1.90
N SER A 353 -11.56 27.49 2.01
CA SER A 353 -12.41 27.51 3.20
C SER A 353 -11.74 26.99 4.49
N LYS A 354 -10.61 26.29 4.36
CA LYS A 354 -9.81 25.77 5.50
C LYS A 354 -8.68 26.70 5.93
N LEU A 355 -8.46 27.80 5.21
CA LEU A 355 -7.48 28.81 5.60
C LEU A 355 -7.97 29.59 6.83
N SER A 356 -7.04 29.93 7.72
CA SER A 356 -7.29 30.84 8.83
C SER A 356 -7.41 32.28 8.32
N PRO A 357 -8.22 33.17 8.93
CA PRO A 357 -8.27 34.59 8.56
C PRO A 357 -6.92 35.33 8.64
N GLU A 358 -5.94 34.76 9.37
CA GLU A 358 -4.57 35.28 9.45
C GLU A 358 -3.64 34.78 8.34
N ASP A 359 -4.08 33.78 7.56
CA ASP A 359 -3.35 33.28 6.40
C ASP A 359 -3.55 34.23 5.21
N SER A 360 -2.59 34.23 4.27
CA SER A 360 -2.73 34.91 2.99
C SER A 360 -2.65 33.92 1.85
N PHE A 361 -3.31 34.22 0.74
CA PHE A 361 -3.34 33.33 -0.41
C PHE A 361 -3.38 34.08 -1.74
N ASN A 362 -3.10 33.34 -2.81
CA ASN A 362 -3.41 33.75 -4.18
C ASN A 362 -3.66 32.51 -5.07
N ILE A 363 -4.25 32.73 -6.24
CA ILE A 363 -4.52 31.70 -7.25
C ILE A 363 -3.90 32.17 -8.57
N ILE A 364 -3.14 31.28 -9.20
CA ILE A 364 -2.58 31.44 -10.53
C ILE A 364 -3.17 30.34 -11.41
N ALA A 365 -4.08 30.69 -12.31
CA ALA A 365 -4.60 29.76 -13.31
C ALA A 365 -3.73 29.84 -14.57
N PHE A 366 -3.35 28.71 -15.17
CA PHE A 366 -2.42 28.70 -16.30
C PHE A 366 -2.79 27.71 -17.41
N SER A 367 -2.43 28.08 -18.64
CA SER A 367 -2.34 27.17 -19.80
C SER A 367 -1.06 27.52 -20.57
N ASN A 368 -1.17 28.20 -21.72
CA ASN A 368 -0.04 28.86 -22.37
C ASN A 368 0.40 30.14 -21.65
N GLU A 369 -0.57 30.81 -21.02
CA GLU A 369 -0.40 32.06 -20.26
C GLU A 369 -0.76 31.84 -18.80
N ALA A 370 -0.33 32.74 -17.92
CA ALA A 370 -0.61 32.67 -16.49
C ALA A 370 -1.46 33.87 -16.02
N PHE A 371 -2.67 33.59 -15.54
CA PHE A 371 -3.64 34.54 -15.02
C PHE A 371 -3.63 34.51 -13.49
N GLN A 372 -3.50 35.67 -12.86
CA GLN A 372 -3.51 35.80 -11.40
C GLN A 372 -4.87 36.30 -10.93
N PHE A 373 -5.35 35.81 -9.79
CA PHE A 373 -6.53 36.34 -9.13
C PHE A 373 -6.29 37.77 -8.61
N SER A 374 -5.16 37.97 -7.94
CA SER A 374 -4.73 39.27 -7.41
C SER A 374 -3.26 39.53 -7.73
N THR A 375 -2.84 40.79 -7.79
CA THR A 375 -1.44 41.18 -8.07
C THR A 375 -0.51 40.95 -6.89
N SER A 376 -1.06 40.78 -5.68
CA SER A 376 -0.32 40.53 -4.45
C SER A 376 -1.05 39.51 -3.58
N MET A 377 -0.42 39.03 -2.50
CA MET A 377 -1.06 38.09 -1.57
C MET A 377 -2.26 38.75 -0.86
N GLU A 378 -3.42 38.11 -0.85
CA GLU A 378 -4.61 38.60 -0.13
C GLU A 378 -4.83 37.81 1.15
N LEU A 379 -5.25 38.49 2.22
CA LEU A 379 -5.69 37.82 3.45
C LEU A 379 -6.91 36.93 3.17
N ALA A 380 -6.96 35.78 3.81
CA ALA A 380 -8.05 34.81 3.72
C ALA A 380 -9.32 35.26 4.46
N SER A 381 -9.78 36.48 4.17
CA SER A 381 -11.09 36.97 4.60
C SER A 381 -12.21 36.26 3.84
N LYS A 382 -13.41 36.19 4.43
CA LYS A 382 -14.57 35.55 3.78
C LYS A 382 -14.86 36.17 2.41
N ASP A 383 -14.80 37.48 2.32
CA ASP A 383 -15.03 38.26 1.10
C ASP A 383 -13.95 38.00 0.03
N ALA A 384 -12.67 37.92 0.41
CA ALA A 384 -11.60 37.54 -0.51
C ALA A 384 -11.75 36.10 -1.03
N ILE A 385 -12.12 35.16 -0.16
CA ILE A 385 -12.38 33.76 -0.54
C ILE A 385 -13.56 33.66 -1.50
N GLU A 386 -14.64 34.41 -1.27
CA GLU A 386 -15.81 34.46 -2.16
C GLU A 386 -15.44 35.00 -3.55
N ARG A 387 -14.70 36.12 -3.61
CA ARG A 387 -14.20 36.67 -4.89
C ARG A 387 -13.28 35.70 -5.62
N ALA A 388 -12.35 35.07 -4.91
CA ALA A 388 -11.42 34.11 -5.50
C ALA A 388 -12.14 32.86 -6.03
N THR A 389 -13.13 32.36 -5.29
CA THR A 389 -13.97 31.23 -5.69
C THR A 389 -14.80 31.56 -6.92
N ALA A 390 -15.39 32.75 -6.99
CA ALA A 390 -16.10 33.22 -8.18
C ALA A 390 -15.14 33.35 -9.37
N TRP A 391 -13.97 33.95 -9.17
CA TRP A 391 -12.96 34.16 -10.20
C TRP A 391 -12.49 32.85 -10.84
N ILE A 392 -12.12 31.83 -10.03
CA ILE A 392 -11.68 30.53 -10.56
C ILE A 392 -12.83 29.78 -11.22
N SER A 393 -14.07 29.93 -10.71
CA SER A 393 -15.25 29.30 -11.30
C SER A 393 -15.53 29.81 -12.72
N MET A 394 -15.30 31.12 -12.96
CA MET A 394 -15.43 31.75 -14.28
C MET A 394 -14.33 31.37 -15.26
N LYS A 395 -13.19 30.81 -14.80
CA LYS A 395 -12.14 30.33 -15.70
C LYS A 395 -12.61 29.06 -16.42
N TYR A 396 -12.56 29.07 -17.73
CA TYR A 396 -12.78 27.90 -18.58
C TYR A 396 -11.49 27.54 -19.28
N THR A 397 -11.43 26.34 -19.85
CA THR A 397 -10.28 25.90 -20.63
C THR A 397 -10.12 26.82 -21.83
N VAL A 398 -9.01 27.52 -21.89
CA VAL A 398 -8.63 28.31 -23.06
C VAL A 398 -7.70 27.40 -23.85
N GLY A 399 -8.13 26.98 -25.06
CA GLY A 399 -7.37 26.05 -25.89
C GLY A 399 -5.90 26.45 -25.98
N GLY A 400 -5.00 25.47 -25.87
CA GLY A 400 -3.57 25.72 -25.76
C GLY A 400 -2.80 24.59 -25.09
N SER A 401 -1.48 24.66 -25.18
CA SER A 401 -0.54 23.78 -24.49
C SER A 401 -0.36 24.19 -23.02
N THR A 402 0.54 23.50 -22.34
CA THR A 402 0.76 23.62 -20.90
C THR A 402 2.13 24.25 -20.64
N ASN A 403 2.18 25.45 -20.04
CA ASN A 403 3.42 26.13 -19.64
C ASN A 403 3.53 26.22 -18.11
N LEU A 404 4.32 25.32 -17.52
CA LEU A 404 4.54 25.27 -16.07
C LEU A 404 5.51 26.33 -15.56
N PHE A 405 6.42 26.83 -16.40
CA PHE A 405 7.51 27.70 -15.94
C PHE A 405 6.99 29.06 -15.46
N ILE A 406 6.22 29.75 -16.30
CA ILE A 406 5.70 31.10 -16.03
C ILE A 406 4.88 31.17 -14.71
N PRO A 407 3.90 30.28 -14.46
CA PRO A 407 3.13 30.37 -13.22
C PRO A 407 3.95 30.01 -11.98
N LEU A 408 4.92 29.09 -12.08
CA LEU A 408 5.82 28.75 -10.96
C LEU A 408 6.80 29.89 -10.64
N GLU A 409 7.32 30.57 -11.66
CA GLU A 409 8.13 31.77 -11.49
C GLU A 409 7.34 32.86 -10.77
N LYS A 410 6.13 33.16 -11.25
CA LYS A 410 5.22 34.12 -10.60
C LYS A 410 4.90 33.75 -9.15
N ALA A 411 4.62 32.47 -8.87
CA ALA A 411 4.36 32.00 -7.51
C ALA A 411 5.58 32.20 -6.60
N ALA A 412 6.78 31.88 -7.09
CA ALA A 412 8.03 32.10 -6.35
C ALA A 412 8.31 33.59 -6.11
N ASP A 413 8.01 34.46 -7.08
CA ASP A 413 8.11 35.91 -6.93
C ASP A 413 7.20 36.44 -5.82
N MET A 414 5.95 36.00 -5.78
CA MET A 414 4.98 36.43 -4.75
C MET A 414 5.40 36.04 -3.34
N LEU A 415 6.08 34.89 -3.19
CA LEU A 415 6.53 34.36 -1.90
C LEU A 415 7.97 34.77 -1.54
N SER A 416 8.66 35.53 -2.39
CA SER A 416 10.07 35.90 -2.18
C SER A 416 10.32 36.77 -0.95
N ASN A 417 9.30 37.53 -0.50
CA ASN A 417 9.39 38.45 0.64
C ASN A 417 8.68 37.93 1.90
N THR A 418 8.28 36.66 1.93
CA THR A 418 7.56 36.07 3.06
C THR A 418 8.40 36.12 4.34
N ARG A 419 7.83 36.67 5.42
CA ARG A 419 8.48 36.76 6.74
C ARG A 419 7.51 36.34 7.83
N GLY A 420 7.90 35.37 8.65
CA GLY A 420 7.09 34.93 9.80
C GLY A 420 5.83 34.12 9.43
N SER A 421 5.67 33.78 8.15
CA SER A 421 4.67 32.85 7.63
C SER A 421 5.37 31.67 6.95
N ILE A 422 4.67 30.55 6.79
CA ILE A 422 5.13 29.39 6.02
C ILE A 422 4.68 29.56 4.57
N PRO A 423 5.61 29.80 3.62
CA PRO A 423 5.28 29.91 2.20
C PRO A 423 5.03 28.51 1.61
N MET A 424 3.96 28.36 0.84
CA MET A 424 3.55 27.10 0.21
C MET A 424 3.03 27.33 -1.20
N ILE A 425 3.40 26.43 -2.12
CA ILE A 425 2.89 26.39 -3.50
C ILE A 425 2.17 25.05 -3.68
N PHE A 426 0.91 25.08 -4.11
CA PHE A 426 0.16 23.90 -4.51
C PHE A 426 -0.01 23.92 -6.03
N LEU A 427 0.69 23.05 -6.74
CA LEU A 427 0.57 22.87 -8.19
C LEU A 427 -0.42 21.74 -8.49
N VAL A 428 -1.42 22.01 -9.32
CA VAL A 428 -2.43 21.03 -9.75
C VAL A 428 -2.45 21.00 -11.28
N THR A 429 -2.14 19.85 -11.88
CA THR A 429 -2.02 19.69 -13.35
C THR A 429 -2.24 18.24 -13.75
N ASP A 430 -2.77 18.00 -14.96
CA ASP A 430 -2.81 16.69 -15.62
C ASP A 430 -1.82 16.59 -16.80
N GLY A 431 -1.08 17.67 -17.06
CA GLY A 431 -0.17 17.82 -18.18
C GLY A 431 1.28 17.50 -17.82
N SER A 432 2.01 16.96 -18.78
CA SER A 432 3.48 16.84 -18.75
C SER A 432 4.11 17.94 -19.59
N VAL A 433 5.34 18.33 -19.26
CA VAL A 433 6.09 19.34 -20.03
C VAL A 433 7.45 18.78 -20.44
N GLU A 434 7.90 19.10 -21.65
CA GLU A 434 9.18 18.59 -22.15
C GLU A 434 10.38 19.09 -21.33
N ASP A 435 10.25 20.28 -20.72
CA ASP A 435 11.34 20.99 -20.05
C ASP A 435 11.39 20.81 -18.52
N GLU A 436 10.81 19.72 -18.00
CA GLU A 436 10.71 19.41 -16.56
C GLU A 436 12.05 19.57 -15.81
N ARG A 437 13.15 19.11 -16.40
CA ARG A 437 14.48 19.15 -15.76
C ARG A 437 14.97 20.58 -15.55
N ASN A 438 14.80 21.45 -16.55
CA ASN A 438 15.25 22.83 -16.44
C ASN A 438 14.34 23.63 -15.51
N ILE A 439 13.03 23.38 -15.52
CA ILE A 439 12.08 23.97 -14.56
C ILE A 439 12.48 23.58 -13.13
N CYS A 440 12.71 22.29 -12.87
CA CYS A 440 13.16 21.81 -11.56
C CYS A 440 14.49 22.45 -11.14
N HIS A 441 15.47 22.50 -12.05
CA HIS A 441 16.77 23.10 -11.78
C HIS A 441 16.66 24.59 -11.46
N TRP A 442 15.84 25.33 -12.23
CA TRP A 442 15.61 26.74 -12.00
C TRP A 442 14.93 27.00 -10.65
N MET A 443 13.90 26.21 -10.31
CA MET A 443 13.23 26.31 -9.00
C MET A 443 14.23 26.03 -7.87
N GLN A 444 15.03 24.96 -7.95
CA GLN A 444 16.05 24.64 -6.95
C GLN A 444 17.08 25.77 -6.79
N LYS A 445 17.60 26.32 -7.90
CA LYS A 445 18.56 27.42 -7.90
C LYS A 445 17.96 28.70 -7.31
N ARG A 446 16.69 28.98 -7.59
CA ARG A 446 16.01 30.16 -7.07
C ARG A 446 15.79 30.07 -5.57
N LEU A 447 15.36 28.89 -5.09
CA LEU A 447 15.13 28.63 -3.67
C LEU A 447 16.45 28.72 -2.86
N THR A 448 17.54 28.17 -3.38
CA THR A 448 18.86 28.22 -2.70
C THR A 448 19.45 29.63 -2.58
N ASN A 449 19.06 30.57 -3.44
CA ASN A 449 19.63 31.93 -3.47
C ASN A 449 18.85 32.99 -2.65
N GLN A 450 17.64 32.72 -2.16
CA GLN A 450 16.74 33.75 -1.58
C GLN A 450 16.57 33.75 -0.04
N GLY A 451 17.44 33.09 0.74
CA GLY A 451 17.45 33.23 2.21
C GLY A 451 16.47 32.31 2.97
N VAL A 452 16.18 32.66 4.22
CA VAL A 452 15.92 31.74 5.36
C VAL A 452 14.71 30.79 5.23
N LEU A 453 13.70 31.08 4.39
CA LEU A 453 12.48 30.26 4.24
C LEU A 453 12.12 30.06 2.76
N CYS A 454 12.40 28.86 2.25
CA CYS A 454 12.00 28.44 0.90
C CYS A 454 10.56 27.91 0.89
N PRO A 455 9.71 28.27 -0.08
CA PRO A 455 8.39 27.65 -0.22
C PRO A 455 8.47 26.14 -0.41
N SER A 456 7.62 25.40 0.30
CA SER A 456 7.37 23.99 -0.02
C SER A 456 6.44 23.90 -1.23
N ILE A 457 6.84 23.12 -2.24
CA ILE A 457 6.06 22.89 -3.45
C ILE A 457 5.39 21.53 -3.32
N HIS A 458 4.07 21.52 -3.40
CA HIS A 458 3.23 20.32 -3.34
C HIS A 458 2.55 20.15 -4.70
N THR A 459 2.90 19.06 -5.39
CA THR A 459 2.39 18.78 -6.74
C THR A 459 1.30 17.71 -6.69
N PHE A 460 0.15 17.99 -7.29
CA PHE A 460 -0.95 17.06 -7.50
C PHE A 460 -1.11 16.80 -8.99
N GLY A 461 -0.58 15.65 -9.44
CA GLY A 461 -0.87 15.11 -10.78
C GLY A 461 -2.27 14.49 -10.78
N ILE A 462 -3.13 14.92 -11.70
CA ILE A 462 -4.52 14.42 -11.84
C ILE A 462 -4.60 13.24 -12.80
#